data_AF-A0A7T2RYL1-F1
#
_entry.id   AF-A0A7T2RYL1-F1
#
_cell.length_a   1.000
_cell.length_b   1.000
_cell.length_c   1.000
_cell.angle_alpha   90.00
_cell.angle_beta   90.00
_cell.angle_gamma   90.00
#
_symmetry.space_group_name_H-M   'P 1'
#
loop_
_entity.id
_entity.type
_entity.pdbx_description
1 polymer ?
#
loop_
_entity_poly.entity_id
_entity_poly.type
_entity_poly.pdbx_seq_one_letter_code
_entity_poly.pdbx_strand_id
1 'polypeptide(L)' 'MVDRVEASKNLEILKANQARLMNYNHLFSSHAFRQDCIGELRKIGKQIASIEKQLNAKS' A
#
# COMPACT_ATOMS: atom_id res chain seq x y z
N MET A 1 -21.19 -1.44 -7.35
CA MET A 1 -20.72 -2.75 -6.87
C MET A 1 -19.20 -2.78 -6.99
N VAL A 2 -18.41 -3.05 -5.94
CA VAL A 2 -16.95 -3.27 -6.07
C VAL A 2 -16.68 -4.36 -7.09
N ASP A 3 -15.93 -4.04 -8.14
CA ASP A 3 -15.37 -4.99 -9.09
C ASP A 3 -14.24 -5.76 -8.40
N ARG A 4 -14.44 -7.07 -8.16
CA ARG A 4 -13.48 -7.90 -7.42
C ARG A 4 -12.19 -8.12 -8.22
N VAL A 5 -12.27 -8.17 -9.56
CA VAL A 5 -11.08 -8.37 -10.40
C VAL A 5 -10.20 -7.13 -10.31
N GLU A 6 -10.81 -5.95 -10.46
CA GLU A 6 -10.08 -4.68 -10.37
C GLU A 6 -9.59 -4.41 -8.94
N ALA A 7 -10.37 -4.74 -7.92
CA ALA A 7 -9.94 -4.60 -6.53
C ALA A 7 -8.74 -5.50 -6.18
N SER A 8 -8.70 -6.74 -6.68
CA SER A 8 -7.56 -7.65 -6.47
C SER A 8 -6.29 -7.16 -7.18
N LYS A 9 -6.39 -6.68 -8.43
CA LYS A 9 -5.25 -6.07 -9.14
C LYS A 9 -4.70 -4.86 -8.39
N ASN A 10 -5.58 -3.98 -7.92
CA ASN A 10 -5.18 -2.82 -7.14
C ASN A 10 -4.50 -3.21 -5.81
N LEU A 11 -4.97 -4.28 -5.16
CA LEU A 11 -4.34 -4.81 -3.96
C LEU A 11 -2.91 -5.31 -4.22
N GLU A 12 -2.69 -6.03 -5.32
CA GLU A 12 -1.35 -6.51 -5.73
C GLU A 12 -0.39 -5.34 -6.00
N ILE A 13 -0.85 -4.33 -6.74
CA ILE A 13 -0.07 -3.12 -7.04
C ILE A 13 0.31 -2.40 -5.75
N LEU A 14 -0.63 -2.22 -4.82
CA LEU A 14 -0.37 -1.56 -3.54
C LEU A 14 0.64 -2.33 -2.69
N LYS A 15 0.56 -3.66 -2.65
CA LYS A 15 1.54 -4.51 -1.95
C LYS A 15 2.93 -4.40 -2.58
N ALA A 16 3.02 -4.40 -3.91
CA ALA A 16 4.29 -4.20 -4.62
C ALA A 16 4.88 -2.79 -4.38
N ASN A 17 4.04 -1.76 -4.29
CA ASN A 17 4.49 -0.39 -4.00
C ASN A 17 4.97 -0.24 -2.54
N GLN A 18 4.29 -0.90 -1.60
CA GLN A 18 4.70 -0.95 -0.20
C GLN A 18 6.11 -1.56 -0.05
N ALA A 19 6.35 -2.71 -0.70
CA ALA A 19 7.67 -3.36 -0.70
C ALA A 19 8.76 -2.46 -1.29
N ARG A 20 8.48 -1.76 -2.40
CA ARG A 20 9.41 -0.80 -3.01
C ARG A 20 9.74 0.38 -2.09
N LEU A 21 8.74 0.95 -1.42
CA LEU A 21 8.94 2.06 -0.47
C LEU A 21 9.75 1.64 0.76
N MET A 22 9.53 0.42 1.27
CA MET A 22 10.37 -0.12 2.36
C MET A 22 11.83 -0.27 1.93
N ASN A 23 12.07 -0.72 0.69
CA ASN A 23 13.42 -0.82 0.13
C ASN A 23 14.08 0.56 0.00
N TYR A 24 13.39 1.55 -0.55
CA TYR A 24 13.91 2.91 -0.67
C TYR A 24 14.20 3.54 0.69
N ASN A 25 13.30 3.40 1.67
CA ASN A 25 13.51 3.90 3.02
C ASN A 25 14.78 3.32 3.69
N HIS A 26 15.15 2.08 3.32
CA HIS A 26 16.38 1.46 3.79
C HIS A 26 17.62 1.99 3.06
N LEU A 27 17.54 2.15 1.74
CA LEU A 27 18.66 2.58 0.89
C LEU A 27 19.04 4.06 1.05
N PHE A 28 18.07 4.92 1.35
CA PHE A 28 18.29 6.36 1.46
C PHE A 28 18.19 6.83 2.92
N SER A 29 19.24 7.49 3.40
CA SER A 29 19.42 7.77 4.82
C SER A 29 19.01 9.17 5.27
N SER A 30 18.59 10.07 4.38
CA SER A 30 18.20 11.43 4.79
C SER A 30 16.92 11.40 5.62
N HIS A 31 16.87 12.21 6.68
CA HIS A 31 15.71 12.24 7.59
C HIS A 31 14.42 12.62 6.84
N ALA A 32 14.48 13.63 5.97
CA ALA A 32 13.33 14.07 5.17
C ALA A 32 12.77 12.92 4.29
N PHE A 33 13.66 12.23 3.57
CA PHE A 33 13.25 11.11 2.71
C PHE A 33 12.62 9.96 3.52
N ARG A 34 13.17 9.63 4.69
CA ARG A 34 12.57 8.61 5.57
C ARG A 34 11.17 9.01 6.04
N GLN A 35 10.96 10.28 6.40
CA GLN A 35 9.65 10.77 6.81
C GLN A 35 8.64 10.69 5.66
N ASP A 36 9.06 11.04 4.44
CA ASP A 36 8.23 10.93 3.24
C ASP A 36 7.85 9.47 2.97
N CYS A 37 8.82 8.55 3.03
CA CYS A 37 8.55 7.11 2.89
C CYS A 37 7.58 6.59 3.96
N ILE A 38 7.74 6.99 5.23
CA ILE A 38 6.82 6.61 6.32
C ILE A 38 5.41 7.15 6.05
N GLY A 39 5.31 8.39 5.56
CA GLY A 39 4.04 9.01 5.18
C GLY A 39 3.30 8.22 4.11
N GLU A 40 4.00 7.85 3.03
CA GLU A 40 3.43 7.06 1.93
C GLU A 40 3.10 5.62 2.36
N LEU A 41 3.94 4.98 3.17
CA LEU A 41 3.66 3.65 3.74
C LEU A 41 2.36 3.64 4.55
N ARG A 42 2.09 4.70 5.33
CA ARG A 42 0.83 4.85 6.07
C ARG A 42 -0.39 5.00 5.16
N LYS A 43 -0.26 5.73 4.05
CA LYS A 43 -1.36 5.90 3.07
C LYS A 43 -1.67 4.57 2.38
N ILE A 44 -0.65 3.89 1.87
CA ILE A 44 -0.78 2.59 1.20
C ILE A 44 -1.37 1.55 2.15
N GLY A 45 -0.91 1.50 3.41
CA GLY A 45 -1.45 0.58 4.40
C GLY A 45 -2.95 0.77 4.65
N LYS A 46 -3.45 2.02 4.69
CA LYS A 46 -4.88 2.32 4.81
C LYS A 46 -5.67 1.86 3.57
N GLN A 47 -5.11 2.04 2.38
CA GLN A 47 -5.75 1.62 1.14
C GLN A 47 -5.85 0.09 1.06
N ILE A 48 -4.78 -0.63 1.39
CA ILE A 48 -4.74 -2.09 1.48
C ILE A 48 -5.83 -2.59 2.44
N ALA A 49 -5.86 -2.08 3.68
CA ALA A 49 -6.84 -2.49 4.67
C ALA A 49 -8.29 -2.22 4.23
N SER A 50 -8.53 -1.11 3.52
CA SER A 50 -9.85 -0.78 2.97
C SER A 50 -10.29 -1.78 1.90
N ILE A 51 -9.40 -2.10 0.95
CA ILE A 51 -9.68 -3.04 -0.14
C ILE A 51 -9.89 -4.46 0.41
N GLU A 52 -9.03 -4.90 1.34
CA GLU A 52 -9.17 -6.20 2.00
C GLU A 52 -10.50 -6.32 2.75
N LYS A 53 -10.90 -5.26 3.48
CA LYS A 53 -12.22 -5.22 4.14
C LYS A 53 -13.37 -5.30 3.13
N GLN A 54 -13.29 -4.60 2.00
CA GLN A 54 -14.33 -4.63 0.97
C GLN A 54 -14.44 -6.00 0.26
N LEU A 55 -13.29 -6.66 0.02
CA LEU A 55 -13.26 -7.99 -0.57
C LEU A 55 -13.81 -9.06 0.39
N ASN A 56 -13.50 -8.94 1.68
CA ASN A 56 -13.96 -9.88 2.72
C ASN A 56 -15.44 -9.68 3.08
N ALA A 57 -15.93 -8.44 3.10
CA ALA A 57 -17.35 -8.14 3.40
C ALA A 57 -18.33 -8.62 2.31
N LYS A 58 -17.82 -9.06 1.16
CA LYS A 58 -18.58 -9.59 0.02
C LYS A 58 -18.34 -11.09 -0.21
N SER A 59 -17.62 -11.75 0.70
CA SER A 59 -17.33 -13.18 0.62
C SER A 59 -18.34 -14.01 1.40
#